data_AF-A0AAW2T692-F1
#
_entry.id   AF-A0AAW2T692-F1
#
_cell.length_a   1.000
_cell.length_b   1.000
_cell.length_c   1.000
_cell.angle_alpha   90.00
_cell.angle_beta   90.00
_cell.angle_gamma   90.00
#
_symmetry.space_group_name_H-M   'P 1'
#
loop_
_entity.id
_entity.type
_entity.pdbx_description
1 polymer ?
#
loop_
_entity_poly.entity_id
_entity_poly.type
_entity_poly.pdbx_seq_one_letter_code
_entity_poly.pdbx_strand_id
1 'polypeptide(L)'
;MFLIYGGGEQILEGYSGASFQSDDDDANSQSDFVFNLNGGVVAWKSSKQDTTADSTTEAEYISTSEAAKEAVWIKNYIQELGVVPSIAEPIVIFVIIMGL
;
A
#
# COMPACT_ATOMS: atom_id res chain seq x y z
N MET A 1 13.71 -9.13 22.43
CA MET A 1 14.31 -7.81 22.16
C MET A 1 13.87 -7.42 20.76
N PHE A 2 13.17 -6.30 20.59
CA PHE A 2 12.67 -5.83 19.31
C PHE A 2 13.40 -4.55 18.90
N LEU A 3 13.74 -4.43 17.62
CA LEU A 3 14.29 -3.20 17.07
C LEU A 3 13.13 -2.27 16.72
N ILE A 4 13.08 -1.09 17.35
CA ILE A 4 12.09 -0.05 17.03
C ILE A 4 12.85 1.10 16.37
N TYR A 5 12.56 1.35 15.10
CA TYR A 5 13.10 2.49 14.36
C TYR A 5 12.35 3.78 14.74
N GLY A 6 13.03 4.93 14.81
CA GLY A 6 12.40 6.24 14.95
C GLY A 6 11.96 6.71 16.35
N GLY A 7 11.89 5.85 17.36
CA GLY A 7 11.65 6.21 18.78
C GLY A 7 10.31 6.92 19.10
N GLY A 8 9.48 7.22 18.11
CA GLY A 8 8.18 7.87 18.22
C GLY A 8 7.00 6.91 18.16
N GLU A 9 5.80 7.47 17.98
CA GLU A 9 4.57 6.69 17.77
C GLU A 9 4.69 5.79 16.54
N GLN A 10 4.16 4.58 16.65
CA GLN A 10 4.32 3.56 15.61
C GLN A 10 3.25 3.71 14.54
N ILE A 11 3.51 4.62 13.59
CA ILE A 11 2.57 4.99 12.54
C ILE A 11 2.89 4.18 11.28
N LEU A 12 1.90 3.44 10.82
CA LEU A 12 1.93 2.76 9.52
C LEU A 12 1.24 3.66 8.49
N GLU A 13 2.01 4.07 7.48
CA GLU A 13 1.53 4.90 6.37
C GLU A 13 1.65 4.11 5.07
N GLY A 14 0.57 4.08 4.29
CA GLY A 14 0.54 3.46 2.97
C GLY A 14 0.49 4.49 1.86
N TYR A 15 1.08 4.14 0.72
CA TYR A 15 0.93 4.85 -0.53
C TYR A 15 0.54 3.82 -1.60
N SER A 16 -0.42 4.16 -2.45
CA SER A 16 -0.79 3.37 -3.63
C SER A 16 -0.67 4.22 -4.88
N GLY A 17 -0.32 3.58 -5.99
CA GLY A 17 -0.22 4.19 -7.31
C GLY A 17 -0.72 3.23 -8.38
N ALA A 18 -1.10 3.77 -9.52
CA ALA A 18 -1.39 2.96 -10.69
C ALA A 18 -0.93 3.66 -11.96
N SER A 19 -0.46 2.88 -12.93
CA SER A 19 -0.15 3.34 -14.29
C SER A 19 -1.14 2.70 -15.27
N PHE A 20 -2.09 3.50 -15.75
CA PHE A 20 -3.17 3.05 -16.62
C PHE A 20 -2.67 2.60 -18.00
N GLN A 21 -3.16 1.44 -18.46
CA GLN A 21 -2.82 0.85 -19.78
C GLN A 21 -1.33 0.95 -20.13
N SER A 22 -0.48 0.62 -19.17
CA SER A 22 0.97 0.78 -19.30
C SER A 22 1.65 -0.44 -19.91
N ASP A 23 0.92 -1.54 -20.10
CA ASP A 23 1.39 -2.72 -20.82
C ASP A 23 1.02 -2.64 -22.31
N ASP A 24 2.01 -2.68 -23.19
CA ASP A 24 1.79 -2.58 -24.64
C ASP A 24 1.15 -3.85 -25.24
N ASP A 25 1.25 -5.01 -24.58
CA ASP A 25 0.79 -6.29 -25.13
C ASP A 25 -0.72 -6.48 -24.96
N ASP A 26 -1.26 -6.14 -23.78
CA ASP A 26 -2.67 -6.35 -23.43
C ASP A 26 -3.37 -5.14 -22.81
N ALA A 27 -2.71 -3.98 -22.76
CA ALA A 27 -3.24 -2.75 -22.18
C ALA A 27 -3.65 -2.89 -20.70
N ASN A 28 -3.14 -3.87 -19.97
CA ASN A 28 -3.38 -3.91 -18.54
C ASN A 28 -2.62 -2.79 -17.84
N SER A 29 -3.21 -2.31 -16.75
CA SER A 29 -2.57 -1.30 -15.90
C SER A 29 -1.56 -1.96 -14.97
N GLN A 30 -0.65 -1.17 -14.42
CA GLN A 30 0.24 -1.57 -13.33
C GLN A 30 -0.28 -0.99 -12.02
N SER A 31 -0.35 -1.81 -10.98
CA SER A 31 -0.58 -1.38 -9.59
C SER A 31 0.77 -1.28 -8.87
N ASP A 32 0.88 -0.33 -7.96
CA ASP A 32 1.97 -0.27 -7.01
C ASP A 32 1.52 0.21 -5.62
N PHE A 33 2.24 -0.21 -4.59
CA PHE A 33 2.11 0.33 -3.26
C PHE A 33 3.42 0.28 -2.48
N VAL A 34 3.51 1.12 -1.45
CA VAL A 34 4.58 1.09 -0.45
C VAL A 34 4.02 1.42 0.94
N PHE A 35 4.46 0.69 1.95
CA PHE A 35 4.12 0.91 3.35
C PHE A 35 5.37 1.26 4.14
N ASN A 36 5.29 2.38 4.87
CA ASN A 36 6.30 2.85 5.79
C ASN A 36 5.86 2.63 7.23
N LEU A 37 6.74 2.08 8.05
CA LEU A 37 6.59 2.03 9.50
C LEU A 37 7.72 2.86 10.13
N ASN A 38 7.37 3.90 10.87
CA ASN A 38 8.30 4.83 11.52
C ASN A 38 9.30 5.49 10.56
N GLY A 39 8.90 5.69 9.30
CA GLY A 39 9.76 6.25 8.25
C GLY A 39 10.70 5.25 7.57
N GLY A 40 10.60 3.95 7.87
CA GLY A 40 11.27 2.88 7.13
C GLY A 40 10.28 2.08 6.28
N VAL A 41 10.65 1.76 5.04
CA VAL A 41 9.84 0.90 4.16
C VAL A 41 9.80 -0.54 4.71
N VAL A 42 8.60 -1.08 4.93
CA VAL A 42 8.40 -2.44 5.45
C VAL A 42 7.72 -3.38 4.46
N ALA A 43 6.92 -2.86 3.54
CA ALA A 43 6.29 -3.64 2.47
C ALA A 43 6.15 -2.78 1.22
N TRP A 44 6.28 -3.40 0.05
CA TRP A 44 6.08 -2.75 -1.23
C TRP A 44 5.75 -3.80 -2.29
N LYS A 45 5.03 -3.38 -3.33
CA LYS A 45 4.72 -4.21 -4.49
C LYS A 45 4.61 -3.31 -5.71
N SER A 46 5.01 -3.83 -6.85
CA SER A 46 4.62 -3.31 -8.16
C SER A 46 4.27 -4.52 -9.03
N SER A 47 3.06 -4.53 -9.58
CA SER A 47 2.54 -5.69 -10.31
C SER A 47 1.49 -5.30 -11.33
N LYS A 48 1.48 -6.02 -12.45
CA LYS A 48 0.45 -5.93 -13.48
C LYS A 48 -0.92 -6.29 -12.89
N GLN A 49 -1.95 -5.52 -13.24
CA GLN A 49 -3.33 -5.82 -12.86
C GLN A 49 -3.83 -7.04 -13.64
N ASP A 50 -4.51 -7.95 -12.94
CA ASP A 50 -5.11 -9.14 -13.55
C ASP A 50 -6.29 -8.80 -14.47
N THR A 51 -6.97 -7.68 -14.18
CA THR A 51 -8.10 -7.17 -14.95
C THR A 51 -7.68 -5.90 -15.68
N THR A 52 -8.04 -5.79 -16.97
CA THR A 52 -7.91 -4.55 -17.73
C THR A 52 -8.86 -3.50 -17.15
N ALA A 53 -8.32 -2.36 -16.72
CA ALA A 53 -9.11 -1.22 -16.28
C ALA A 53 -9.58 -0.41 -17.50
N ASP A 54 -10.76 0.19 -17.41
CA ASP A 54 -11.34 1.05 -18.45
C ASP A 54 -11.02 2.54 -18.22
N SER A 55 -10.51 2.90 -17.05
CA SER A 55 -10.10 4.27 -16.72
C SER A 55 -8.92 4.33 -15.74
N THR A 56 -8.26 5.49 -15.67
CA THR A 56 -7.22 5.77 -14.66
C THR A 56 -7.78 5.63 -13.23
N THR A 57 -8.99 6.14 -12.98
CA THR A 57 -9.66 6.03 -11.67
C THR A 57 -9.91 4.57 -11.27
N GLU A 58 -10.31 3.72 -12.23
CA GLU A 58 -10.50 2.30 -11.95
C GLU A 58 -9.18 1.60 -11.64
N ALA A 59 -8.11 1.89 -12.40
CA ALA A 59 -6.79 1.35 -12.13
C ALA A 59 -6.28 1.76 -10.73
N GLU A 60 -6.48 3.02 -10.33
CA GLU A 60 -6.16 3.51 -8.99
C GLU A 60 -6.98 2.82 -7.91
N TYR A 61 -8.26 2.56 -8.16
CA TYR A 61 -9.12 1.86 -7.22
C TYR A 61 -8.69 0.40 -7.02
N ILE A 62 -8.31 -0.28 -8.11
CA ILE A 62 -7.76 -1.64 -8.06
C ILE A 62 -6.48 -1.66 -7.22
N SER A 63 -5.52 -0.78 -7.52
CA SER A 63 -4.26 -0.69 -6.76
C SER A 63 -4.48 -0.36 -5.29
N THR A 64 -5.35 0.60 -5.00
CA THR A 64 -5.69 0.99 -3.62
C THR A 64 -6.40 -0.13 -2.86
N SER A 65 -7.21 -0.94 -3.54
CA SER A 65 -7.83 -2.15 -2.97
C SER A 65 -6.78 -3.21 -2.62
N GLU A 66 -5.76 -3.41 -3.46
CA GLU A 66 -4.62 -4.29 -3.13
C GLU A 66 -3.82 -3.76 -1.94
N ALA A 67 -3.50 -2.46 -1.92
CA ALA A 67 -2.82 -1.82 -0.80
C ALA A 67 -3.63 -1.96 0.51
N ALA A 68 -4.95 -1.79 0.46
CA ALA A 68 -5.81 -1.96 1.64
C ALA A 68 -5.79 -3.40 2.19
N LYS A 69 -5.74 -4.41 1.33
CA LYS A 69 -5.59 -5.81 1.76
C LYS A 69 -4.26 -6.03 2.47
N GLU A 70 -3.18 -5.49 1.92
CA GLU A 70 -1.85 -5.55 2.54
C GLU A 70 -1.82 -4.80 3.89
N ALA A 71 -2.42 -3.61 3.96
CA ALA A 71 -2.52 -2.83 5.19
C ALA A 71 -3.19 -3.60 6.33
N VAL A 72 -4.30 -4.30 6.03
CA VAL A 72 -5.00 -5.16 6.99
C VAL A 72 -4.11 -6.34 7.41
N TRP A 73 -3.39 -6.95 6.47
CA TRP A 73 -2.46 -8.04 6.78
C TRP A 73 -1.34 -7.58 7.72
N ILE A 74 -0.68 -6.46 7.40
CA ILE A 74 0.38 -5.86 8.25
C ILE A 74 -0.18 -5.51 9.63
N LYS A 75 -1.38 -4.92 9.71
CA LYS A 75 -2.04 -4.59 10.98
C LYS A 75 -2.20 -5.80 11.87
N ASN A 76 -2.78 -6.87 11.33
CA ASN A 76 -3.00 -8.12 12.07
C ASN A 76 -1.67 -8.74 12.50
N TYR A 77 -0.67 -8.77 11.61
CA TYR A 77 0.65 -9.31 11.90
C TYR A 77 1.34 -8.56 13.06
N ILE A 78 1.31 -7.22 13.04
CA ILE A 78 1.88 -6.40 14.10
C ILE A 78 1.15 -6.59 15.44
N GLN A 79 -0.19 -6.72 15.40
CA GLN A 79 -1.00 -6.99 16.59
C GLN A 79 -0.64 -8.34 17.23
N GLU A 80 -0.49 -9.40 16.42
CA GLU A 80 -0.09 -10.73 16.88
C GLU A 80 1.31 -10.74 17.51
N LEU A 81 2.25 -9.96 16.96
CA LEU A 81 3.59 -9.86 17.52
C LEU A 81 3.63 -9.17 18.90
N GLY A 82 2.58 -8.47 19.33
CA GLY A 82 2.47 -7.84 20.65
C GLY A 82 3.46 -6.68 20.88
N VAL A 83 4.05 -6.15 19.82
CA VAL A 83 5.10 -5.12 19.85
C VAL A 83 4.56 -3.69 19.83
N VAL A 84 3.31 -3.50 19.39
CA VAL A 84 2.75 -2.18 19.12
C VAL A 84 1.34 -2.06 19.71
N PRO A 85 1.19 -1.40 20.87
CA PRO A 85 -0.12 -1.22 21.50
C PRO A 85 -1.06 -0.30 20.70
N SER A 86 -0.53 0.56 19.80
CA SER A 86 -1.27 1.69 19.23
C SER A 86 -1.74 1.53 17.77
N ILE A 87 -1.62 0.37 17.13
CA ILE A 87 -2.12 0.20 15.75
C ILE A 87 -3.66 0.13 15.64
N ALA A 88 -4.38 0.55 16.68
CA ALA A 88 -5.83 0.56 16.73
C ALA A 88 -6.44 1.48 15.65
N GLU A 89 -5.77 2.61 15.37
CA GLU A 89 -6.24 3.62 14.43
C GLU A 89 -6.36 3.08 12.99
N PRO A 90 -7.23 3.71 12.16
CA PRO A 90 -7.28 3.45 10.73
C PRO A 90 -5.92 3.73 10.06
N ILE A 91 -5.49 2.85 9.16
CA ILE A 91 -4.29 3.06 8.36
C ILE A 91 -4.63 4.02 7.22
N VAL A 92 -3.87 5.10 7.11
CA VAL A 92 -4.03 6.07 6.02
C VAL A 92 -3.28 5.54 4.79
N ILE A 93 -3.97 5.47 3.66
CA ILE A 93 -3.40 5.15 2.35
C ILE A 93 -3.54 6.38 1.47
N PHE A 94 -2.41 6.93 1.04
CA PHE A 94 -2.36 8.04 0.10
C PHE A 94 -2.37 7.50 -1.33
N VAL A 95 -3.37 7.90 -2.13
CA VAL A 95 -3.44 7.54 -3.54
C VAL A 95 -2.64 8.56 -4.34
N ILE A 96 -1.61 8.11 -5.04
CA ILE A 96 -0.77 8.92 -5.92
C ILE A 96 -1.40 8.86 -7.31
N ILE A 97 -2.02 9.97 -7.70
CA ILE A 97 -2.59 10.15 -9.03
C ILE A 97 -1.45 10.56 -9.97
N MET A 98 -1.09 9.69 -10.91
CA MET A 98 -0.22 10.09 -12.03
C MET A 98 -1.03 10.99 -12.97
N GLY A 99 -1.00 12.31 -12.75
CA GLY A 99 -1.68 13.27 -13.64
C GLY A 99 -2.04 14.65 -13.11
N LEU A 100 -1.53 15.10 -11.95
CA LEU A 100 -1.63 16.49 -11.49
C LEU A 100 -0.25 17.11 -11.26
#